data_AF-A0A841KWC8-F1
#
_entry.id   AF-A0A841KWC8-F1
#
_cell.length_a   1.000
_cell.length_b   1.000
_cell.length_c   1.000
_cell.angle_alpha   90.00
_cell.angle_beta   90.00
_cell.angle_gamma   90.00
#
_symmetry.space_group_name_H-M   'P 1'
#
loop_
_entity.id
_entity.type
_entity.pdbx_description
1 polymer ?
#
loop_
_entity_poly.entity_id
_entity_poly.type
_entity_poly.pdbx_seq_one_letter_code
_entity_poly.pdbx_strand_id
1 'polypeptide(L)' 'MTTNNKIPNRLAKEKSPYLLQHAYNPVNWFGWGEEAFKKAKDENKPIFLSIGYS' A
#
# COMPACT_ATOMS: atom_id res chain seq x y z
N MET A 1 -27.07 2.91 9.81
CA MET A 1 -25.66 2.97 10.20
C MET A 1 -24.87 2.16 9.18
N THR A 2 -24.20 2.80 8.22
CA THR A 2 -23.35 2.10 7.26
C THR A 2 -22.04 1.73 7.96
N THR A 3 -21.83 0.44 8.22
CA THR A 3 -20.53 -0.06 8.68
C THR A 3 -19.55 0.11 7.52
N ASN A 4 -18.79 1.19 7.54
CA ASN A 4 -17.74 1.47 6.56
C ASN A 4 -16.60 0.47 6.81
N ASN A 5 -16.74 -0.74 6.27
CA ASN A 5 -15.77 -1.81 6.43
C ASN A 5 -14.53 -1.49 5.59
N LYS A 6 -13.66 -0.63 6.12
CA LYS A 6 -12.42 -0.24 5.45
C LYS A 6 -11.46 -1.43 5.50
N ILE A 7 -11.29 -2.12 4.39
CA ILE A 7 -10.31 -3.20 4.24
C ILE A 7 -8.91 -2.56 4.17
N PRO A 8 -8.00 -2.87 5.11
CA PRO A 8 -6.65 -2.34 5.04
C PRO A 8 -5.85 -2.99 3.89
N ASN A 9 -5.00 -2.20 3.26
CA ASN A 9 -3.93 -2.68 2.38
C ASN A 9 -2.69 -3.08 3.22
N ARG A 10 -1.59 -3.42 2.55
CA ARG A 10 -0.38 -3.96 3.20
C ARG A 10 0.31 -2.95 4.11
N LEU A 11 0.10 -1.65 3.90
CA LEU A 11 0.72 -0.61 4.74
C LEU A 11 0.25 -0.65 6.20
N ALA A 12 -0.85 -1.35 6.52
CA ALA A 12 -1.28 -1.59 7.90
C ALA A 12 -0.23 -2.34 8.76
N LYS A 13 0.78 -2.97 8.14
CA LYS A 13 1.87 -3.68 8.82
C LYS A 13 3.14 -2.84 8.96
N GLU A 14 3.17 -1.64 8.40
CA GLU A 14 4.34 -0.76 8.47
C GLU A 14 4.45 -0.09 9.84
N LYS A 15 5.67 0.30 10.20
CA LYS A 15 5.92 1.04 11.46
C LYS A 15 5.80 2.55 11.29
N SER A 16 5.94 3.05 10.06
CA SER A 16 5.92 4.48 9.77
C SER A 16 4.51 5.06 9.96
N PRO A 17 4.33 6.09 10.81
CA PRO A 17 3.04 6.77 10.96
C PRO A 17 2.50 7.31 9.63
N TYR A 18 3.38 7.82 8.77
CA TYR A 18 3.02 8.31 7.44
C TYR A 18 2.41 7.21 6.57
N LEU A 19 3.05 6.03 6.53
CA LEU A 19 2.52 4.90 5.75
C LEU A 19 1.22 4.35 6.33
N LEU A 20 1.10 4.30 7.66
CA LEU A 20 -0.11 3.85 8.35
C LEU A 20 -1.33 4.72 8.06
N GLN A 21 -1.15 6.03 7.85
CA GLN A 21 -2.25 6.92 7.41
C GLN A 21 -2.85 6.51 6.07
N HIS A 22 -2.07 5.83 5.21
CA HIS A 22 -2.50 5.35 3.89
C HIS A 22 -2.97 3.88 3.90
N ALA A 23 -2.99 3.22 5.05
CA ALA A 23 -3.35 1.80 5.16
C ALA A 23 -4.77 1.47 4.73
N TYR A 24 -5.70 2.43 4.78
CA TYR A 24 -7.11 2.23 4.41
C TYR A 24 -7.50 2.95 3.11
N ASN A 25 -6.53 3.43 2.35
CA ASN A 25 -6.78 3.99 1.03
C ASN A 25 -7.25 2.89 0.07
N PRO A 26 -8.12 3.22 -0.90
CA PRO A 26 -8.66 2.25 -1.85
C PRO A 26 -7.59 1.67 -2.78
N VAL A 27 -6.46 2.36 -2.95
CA VAL A 27 -5.30 1.85 -3.65
C VAL A 27 -4.64 0.76 -2.80
N ASN A 28 -4.43 -0.41 -3.39
CA ASN A 28 -3.74 -1.52 -2.75
C ASN A 28 -2.22 -1.26 -2.71
N TRP A 29 -1.80 -0.38 -1.82
CA TRP A 29 -0.40 0.00 -1.63
C TRP A 29 0.44 -1.17 -1.12
N PHE A 30 1.72 -1.15 -1.53
CA PHE A 30 2.78 -2.01 -1.04
C PHE A 30 3.85 -1.13 -0.39
N GLY A 31 4.48 -1.64 0.67
CA GLY A 31 5.75 -1.09 1.13
C GLY A 31 6.84 -1.29 0.07
N TRP A 32 7.92 -0.51 0.14
CA TRP A 32 9.06 -0.70 -0.74
C TRP A 32 9.77 -2.02 -0.41
N GLY A 33 9.88 -2.92 -1.39
CA GLY A 33 10.55 -4.21 -1.19
C GLY A 33 10.27 -5.22 -2.30
N GLU A 34 10.90 -6.39 -2.20
CA GLU A 34 10.88 -7.43 -3.23
C GLU A 34 9.47 -7.92 -3.60
N GLU A 35 8.51 -7.95 -2.65
CA GLU A 35 7.13 -8.37 -2.91
C GLU A 35 6.49 -7.51 -4.02
N ALA A 36 6.69 -6.19 -3.97
CA ALA A 36 6.14 -5.26 -4.94
C ALA A 36 6.74 -5.48 -6.34
N PHE A 37 8.06 -5.64 -6.41
CA PHE A 37 8.77 -5.90 -7.67
C PHE A 37 8.43 -7.26 -8.27
N LYS A 38 8.36 -8.31 -7.44
CA LYS A 38 7.97 -9.64 -7.90
C LYS A 38 6.57 -9.63 -8.49
N LYS A 39 5.60 -9.01 -7.82
CA LYS A 39 4.23 -8.88 -8.31
C LYS A 39 4.16 -8.08 -9.62
N ALA A 40 4.89 -6.97 -9.71
CA ALA A 40 4.96 -6.17 -10.94
C ALA A 40 5.50 -6.97 -12.12
N LYS A 41 6.56 -7.76 -11.90
CA LYS A 41 7.14 -8.65 -12.92
C LYS A 41 6.19 -9.78 -13.31
N ASP A 42 5.61 -10.48 -12.33
CA ASP A 42 4.71 -11.60 -12.56
C ASP A 42 3.43 -11.17 -13.30
N GLU A 43 2.91 -9.98 -13.00
CA GLU A 43 1.72 -9.43 -13.66
C GLU A 43 2.03 -8.63 -14.94
N ASN A 44 3.32 -8.46 -15.29
CA ASN A 44 3.79 -7.59 -16.37
C ASN A 44 3.18 -6.18 -16.31
N LYS A 45 3.22 -5.56 -15.12
CA LYS A 45 2.69 -4.21 -14.87
C LYS A 45 3.81 -3.26 -14.43
N PRO A 46 3.75 -1.97 -14.83
CA PRO A 46 4.69 -0.98 -14.34
C PRO A 46 4.45 -0.68 -12.85
N ILE A 47 5.48 -0.13 -12.20
CA ILE A 47 5.41 0.31 -10.81
C ILE A 47 5.07 1.80 -10.78
N PHE A 48 4.02 2.15 -10.03
CA PHE A 48 3.75 3.52 -9.63
C PHE A 48 4.39 3.78 -8.27
N LEU A 49 5.48 4.55 -8.25
CA LEU A 49 6.21 4.89 -7.02
C LEU A 49 5.75 6.26 -6.50
N SER A 50 5.24 6.28 -5.27
CA SER A 50 4.90 7.50 -4.54
C SER A 50 5.83 7.65 -3.34
N ILE A 51 6.47 8.81 -3.22
CA ILE A 51 7.39 9.12 -2.11
C ILE A 51 6.86 10.39 -1.44
N GLY A 52 6.74 10.34 -0.12
CA GLY A 52 6.32 11.48 0.69
C GLY A 52 7.27 11.72 1.86
N TYR A 53 7.08 12.88 2.47
CA TYR A 53 7.76 13.34 3.68
C TYR A 53 6.69 13.76 4.68
N SER A 54 7.00 13.68 5.98
CA SER A 54 6.13 14.11 7.09
C SER A 54 6.65 15.37 7.74
#